data_AF-A0A539E8P2-F1
#
_entry.id   AF-A0A539E8P2-F1
#
_cell.length_a   1.000
_cell.length_b   1.000
_cell.length_c   1.000
_cell.angle_alpha   90.00
_cell.angle_beta   90.00
_cell.angle_gamma   90.00
#
_symmetry.space_group_name_H-M   'P 1'
#
loop_
_entity.id
_entity.type
_entity.pdbx_description
1 polymer ?
#
loop_
_entity_poly.entity_id
_entity_poly.type
_entity_poly.pdbx_seq_one_letter_code
_entity_poly.pdbx_strand_id
1 'polypeptide(L)' 'MTIRVIVADDQHLIRTGLTMILDAQPDIKVIGEAA' A
#
# COMPACT_ATOMS: atom_id res chain seq x y z
N MET A 1 10.38 1.62 14.06
CA MET A 1 8.92 1.82 14.21
C MET A 1 8.28 1.54 12.88
N THR A 2 7.06 0.99 12.84
CA THR A 2 6.38 0.62 11.58
C THR A 2 5.13 1.47 11.38
N ILE A 3 5.06 2.17 10.25
CA ILE A 3 3.91 2.96 9.81
C ILE A 3 2.90 2.00 9.15
N ARG A 4 1.66 2.01 9.62
CA ARG A 4 0.58 1.16 9.09
C ARG A 4 -0.30 1.99 8.18
N VAL A 5 -0.48 1.52 6.95
CA VAL A 5 -1.20 2.26 5.91
C VAL A 5 -2.24 1.39 5.22
N ILE A 6 -3.27 2.04 4.68
CA ILE A 6 -4.24 1.44 3.76
C ILE A 6 -4.06 2.15 2.42
N VAL A 7 -4.12 1.41 1.33
CA VAL A 7 -4.10 1.98 -0.03
C VAL A 7 -5.53 2.06 -0.55
N ALA A 8 -5.99 3.26 -0.89
CA ALA A 8 -7.32 3.49 -1.45
C ALA A 8 -7.19 4.18 -2.81
N ASP A 9 -7.70 3.52 -3.86
CA ASP A 9 -7.68 4.03 -5.24
C ASP A 9 -8.74 3.29 -6.07
N ASP A 10 -9.43 3.99 -6.97
CA ASP A 10 -10.50 3.44 -7.81
C ASP A 10 -9.95 2.63 -9.00
N GLN A 11 -8.63 2.64 -9.22
CA GLN A 11 -7.95 1.91 -10.28
C GLN A 11 -7.07 0.79 -9.72
N HIS A 12 -7.43 -0.45 -10.05
CA HIS A 12 -6.74 -1.65 -9.54
C HIS A 12 -5.23 -1.69 -9.85
N LEU A 13 -4.83 -1.18 -11.03
CA LEU A 13 -3.42 -1.15 -11.44
C LEU A 13 -2.59 -0.22 -10.56
N ILE A 14 -3.15 0.95 -10.21
CA ILE A 14 -2.49 1.94 -9.36
C ILE A 14 -2.30 1.39 -7.96
N ARG A 15 -3.37 0.80 -7.40
CA ARG A 15 -3.32 0.18 -6.07
C ARG A 15 -2.26 -0.92 -5.99
N THR A 16 -2.24 -1.82 -6.96
CA THR A 16 -1.23 -2.89 -7.05
C THR A 16 0.19 -2.32 -7.10
N GLY A 17 0.43 -1.33 -7.96
CA GLY A 17 1.74 -0.70 -8.10
C GLY A 17 2.19 0.01 -6.82
N LEU A 18 1.26 0.69 -6.14
CA LEU A 18 1.55 1.41 -4.90
C LEU A 18 1.82 0.44 -3.75
N THR A 19 1.05 -0.64 -3.61
CA THR A 19 1.32 -1.70 -2.63
C THR A 19 2.72 -2.29 -2.85
N MET A 20 3.12 -2.58 -4.09
CA MET A 20 4.47 -3.10 -4.41
C MET A 20 5.59 -2.14 -3.99
N ILE A 21 5.43 -0.84 -4.23
CA ILE A 21 6.42 0.18 -3.85
C ILE A 21 6.52 0.30 -2.33
N LEU A 22 5.38 0.28 -1.63
CA LEU A 22 5.30 0.44 -0.18
C LEU A 22 5.83 -0.80 0.57
N ASP A 23 5.58 -2.01 0.05
CA ASP A 23 6.11 -3.25 0.63
C ASP A 23 7.64 -3.35 0.54
N ALA A 24 8.27 -2.59 -0.37
CA ALA A 24 9.74 -2.48 -0.44
C ALA A 24 10.32 -1.56 0.65
N GLN A 25 9.51 -0.78 1.37
CA GLN A 25 9.98 0.11 2.42
C GLN A 25 10.05 -0.63 3.77
N PRO A 26 11.21 -0.64 4.46
CA PRO A 26 11.43 -1.44 5.67
C PRO A 26 10.62 -0.98 6.89
N ASP A 27 10.07 0.23 6.85
CA ASP A 27 9.32 0.87 7.92
C ASP A 27 7.81 1.01 7.61
N ILE A 28 7.35 0.52 6.47
CA ILE A 28 5.94 0.60 6.06
C ILE A 28 5.32 -0.80 6.01
N LYS A 29 4.07 -0.89 6.46
CA LYS A 29 3.24 -2.09 6.30
C LYS A 29 1.87 -1.73 5.76
N VAL A 30 1.55 -2.23 4.58
CA VAL A 30 0.19 -2.18 4.02
C VAL A 30 -0.67 -3.18 4.80
N ILE A 31 -1.77 -2.70 5.39
CA ILE A 31 -2.68 -3.52 6.20
C ILE A 31 -4.06 -3.70 5.54
N GLY A 32 -4.25 -3.15 4.35
CA GLY A 32 -5.48 -3.30 3.58
C GLY A 32 -5.48 -2.46 2.30
N GLU A 33 -6.42 -2.81 1.44
CA GLU A 33 -6.69 -2.15 0.17
C GLU A 33 -8.18 -1.77 0.11
N ALA A 34 -8.49 -0.60 -0.42
CA ALA A 34 -9.84 -0.10 -0.67
C ALA A 34 -10.00 0.37 -2.12
N ALA A 35 -11.24 0.30 -2.62
CA ALA A 35 -11.66 0.86 -3.90
C ALA A 35 -12.42 2.16 -3.69
#